data_AF-A0A7Z9XCI0-F1
#
_entry.id   AF-A0A7Z9XCI0-F1
#
_cell.length_a   1.000
_cell.length_b   1.000
_cell.length_c   1.000
_cell.angle_alpha   90.00
_cell.angle_beta   90.00
_cell.angle_gamma   90.00
#
_symmetry.space_group_name_H-M   'P 1'
#
loop_
_entity.id
_entity.type
_entity.pdbx_description
1 polymer ?
#
loop_
_entity_poly.entity_id
_entity_poly.type
_entity_poly.pdbx_seq_one_letter_code
_entity_poly.pdbx_strand_id
1 'polypeptide(L)'
;MLKAATGLGGGIGHEGDTCGALTGGVLSLGLCNRHDDFDRLCCDCAEYYRRFDRRFGSSKCRDITGVRFKQGYDIRRFFLKGIRCLRVVYTSIESVFDIVELPRGKPASRDAYRISPPFGSEKFHCAGAVLSRIAPNLTPDLGSVLKATQGFSGGIAFQGDICGALMGGVFAIGVVHGTELPRTHPTRLFRAGLVAMKEGSRVFQNEDLHPSFKTSLRAGKLYREFVSRFGSADCTDILGKTDKSKSRDFCEEIAESTARFTLDLIDV
;
A
#
# COMPACT_ATOMS: atom_id res chain seq x y z
N MET A 1 -7.21 -10.78 -5.50
CA MET A 1 -5.92 -10.07 -5.44
C MET A 1 -5.90 -8.73 -6.17
N LEU A 2 -6.00 -8.66 -7.50
CA LEU A 2 -5.84 -7.40 -8.25
C LEU A 2 -6.80 -6.28 -7.81
N LYS A 3 -8.05 -6.61 -7.45
CA LYS A 3 -9.00 -5.65 -6.87
C LYS A 3 -8.44 -4.97 -5.60
N ALA A 4 -7.82 -5.74 -4.69
CA ALA A 4 -7.25 -5.25 -3.44
C ALA A 4 -6.21 -4.15 -3.66
N ALA A 5 -5.45 -4.22 -4.76
CA ALA A 5 -4.42 -3.25 -5.10
C ALA A 5 -4.97 -1.93 -5.73
N THR A 6 -6.27 -1.84 -6.02
CA THR A 6 -6.85 -0.65 -6.70
C THR A 6 -6.62 0.63 -5.89
N GLY A 7 -6.70 0.54 -4.56
CA GLY A 7 -6.52 1.68 -3.66
C GLY A 7 -5.10 2.25 -3.62
N LEU A 8 -4.09 1.59 -4.21
CA LEU A 8 -2.69 2.02 -4.15
C LEU A 8 -2.39 3.24 -5.05
N GLY A 9 -3.28 3.54 -6.00
CA GLY A 9 -3.09 4.60 -7.01
C GLY A 9 -2.80 5.97 -6.40
N GLY A 10 -1.79 6.66 -6.95
CA GLY A 10 -1.35 7.98 -6.45
C GLY A 10 -0.80 7.96 -5.03
N GLY A 11 -0.43 6.77 -4.53
CA GLY A 11 0.14 6.55 -3.20
C GLY A 11 -0.92 6.44 -2.10
N ILE A 12 -1.83 5.47 -2.24
CA ILE A 12 -2.94 5.14 -1.32
C ILE A 12 -4.21 6.00 -1.49
N GLY A 13 -4.71 6.14 -2.72
CA GLY A 13 -5.94 6.89 -2.96
C GLY A 13 -5.68 8.38 -3.10
N HIS A 14 -4.59 8.69 -3.81
CA HIS A 14 -4.19 10.03 -4.22
C HIS A 14 -3.70 10.96 -3.11
N GLU A 15 -3.29 10.42 -1.96
CA GLU A 15 -2.74 11.19 -0.84
C GLU A 15 -1.26 11.56 -1.05
N GLY A 16 -0.58 10.90 -1.99
CA GLY A 16 0.82 11.19 -2.31
C GLY A 16 1.82 10.56 -1.34
N ASP A 17 1.37 9.65 -0.48
CA ASP A 17 2.22 8.84 0.40
C ASP A 17 2.86 7.69 -0.40
N THR A 18 3.12 6.55 0.24
CA THR A 18 3.96 5.46 -0.25
C THR A 18 3.52 4.97 -1.62
N CYS A 19 4.48 4.91 -2.53
CA CYS A 19 4.25 4.69 -3.95
C CYS A 19 3.50 3.39 -4.23
N GLY A 20 2.52 3.44 -5.13
CA GLY A 20 1.75 2.27 -5.56
C GLY A 20 2.60 1.19 -6.24
N ALA A 21 3.70 1.55 -6.90
CA ALA A 21 4.63 0.59 -7.49
C ALA A 21 5.49 -0.12 -6.43
N LEU A 22 5.90 0.60 -5.39
CA LEU A 22 6.60 0.03 -4.23
C LEU A 22 5.67 -0.94 -3.49
N THR A 23 4.48 -0.50 -3.08
CA THR A 23 3.51 -1.35 -2.37
C THR A 23 3.01 -2.52 -3.24
N GLY A 24 2.82 -2.31 -4.54
CA GLY A 24 2.49 -3.39 -5.49
C GLY A 24 3.59 -4.43 -5.66
N GLY A 25 4.87 -4.01 -5.66
CA GLY A 25 6.00 -4.93 -5.70
C GLY A 25 6.11 -5.78 -4.42
N VAL A 26 5.87 -5.17 -3.25
CA VAL A 26 5.83 -5.91 -1.97
C VAL A 26 4.70 -6.93 -1.93
N LEU A 27 3.51 -6.55 -2.43
CA LEU A 27 2.40 -7.48 -2.58
C LEU A 27 2.75 -8.65 -3.53
N SER A 28 3.50 -8.36 -4.60
CA SER A 28 3.95 -9.38 -5.56
C SER A 28 4.96 -10.35 -4.95
N LEU A 29 5.92 -9.84 -4.16
CA LEU A 29 6.88 -10.69 -3.42
C LEU A 29 6.15 -11.58 -2.40
N GLY A 30 5.16 -11.05 -1.69
CA GLY A 30 4.30 -11.84 -0.80
C GLY A 30 3.56 -12.98 -1.50
N LEU A 31 3.06 -12.74 -2.72
CA LEU A 31 2.44 -13.79 -3.56
C LEU A 31 3.45 -14.85 -4.01
N CYS A 32 4.69 -14.45 -4.29
CA CYS A 32 5.76 -15.36 -4.67
C CYS A 32 6.35 -16.15 -3.48
N ASN A 33 6.02 -15.80 -2.23
CA ASN A 33 6.47 -16.52 -1.04
C ASN A 33 5.74 -17.87 -0.86
N ARG A 34 6.05 -18.85 -1.73
CA ARG A 34 5.36 -20.15 -1.77
C ARG A 34 5.63 -21.04 -0.55
N HIS A 35 6.72 -20.81 0.18
CA HIS A 35 7.14 -21.62 1.32
C HIS A 35 6.69 -21.06 2.67
N ASP A 36 5.97 -19.95 2.66
CA ASP A 36 5.57 -19.23 3.88
C ASP A 36 6.79 -18.92 4.78
N ASP A 37 7.94 -18.66 4.14
CA ASP A 37 9.19 -18.28 4.80
C ASP A 37 9.17 -16.77 5.04
N PHE A 38 8.74 -16.38 6.24
CA PHE A 38 8.58 -14.98 6.61
C PHE A 38 9.91 -14.23 6.66
N ASP A 39 10.96 -14.85 7.20
CA ASP A 39 12.28 -14.23 7.32
C ASP A 39 12.87 -13.95 5.93
N ARG A 40 12.73 -14.91 5.00
CA ARG A 40 13.15 -14.70 3.61
C ARG A 40 12.33 -13.61 2.93
N LEU A 41 11.01 -13.62 3.07
CA LEU A 41 10.14 -12.60 2.51
C LEU A 41 10.51 -11.19 3.00
N CYS A 42 10.82 -11.06 4.30
CA CYS A 42 11.26 -9.80 4.86
C CYS A 42 12.61 -9.36 4.27
N CYS A 43 13.57 -10.27 4.09
CA CYS A 43 14.83 -9.94 3.43
C CYS A 43 14.63 -9.47 1.97
N ASP A 44 13.81 -10.19 1.21
CA ASP A 44 13.50 -9.87 -0.19
C ASP A 44 12.77 -8.53 -0.31
N CYS A 45 11.77 -8.27 0.55
CA CYS A 45 11.06 -6.99 0.58
C CYS A 45 11.95 -5.83 1.04
N ALA A 46 12.84 -6.04 2.01
CA ALA A 46 13.79 -5.03 2.47
C ALA A 46 14.84 -4.68 1.40
N GLU A 47 15.34 -5.69 0.68
CA GLU A 47 16.22 -5.47 -0.48
C GLU A 47 15.48 -4.70 -1.58
N TYR A 48 14.25 -5.10 -1.91
CA TYR A 48 13.42 -4.40 -2.88
C TYR A 48 13.20 -2.93 -2.49
N TYR A 49 12.84 -2.67 -1.23
CA TYR A 49 12.70 -1.32 -0.70
C TYR A 49 14.00 -0.52 -0.85
N ARG A 50 15.14 -1.08 -0.45
CA ARG A 50 16.45 -0.41 -0.56
C ARG A 50 16.82 -0.10 -2.02
N ARG A 51 16.55 -1.01 -2.96
CA ARG A 51 16.74 -0.76 -4.40
C ARG A 51 15.84 0.37 -4.89
N PHE A 52 14.57 0.36 -4.48
CA PHE A 52 13.60 1.40 -4.83
C PHE A 52 14.02 2.77 -4.31
N ASP A 53 14.34 2.86 -3.02
CA ASP A 53 14.79 4.10 -2.35
C ASP A 53 16.08 4.63 -2.97
N ARG A 54 17.08 3.78 -3.20
CA ARG A 54 18.32 4.17 -3.89
C ARG A 54 18.07 4.70 -5.30
N ARG A 55 17.10 4.13 -6.02
CA ARG A 55 16.83 4.46 -7.42
C ARG A 55 16.03 5.75 -7.57
N PHE A 56 15.08 6.00 -6.68
CA PHE A 56 14.13 7.13 -6.80
C PHE A 56 14.32 8.23 -5.75
N GLY A 57 15.10 7.98 -4.70
CA GLY A 57 15.42 8.92 -3.63
C GLY A 57 14.28 9.17 -2.63
N SER A 58 13.15 8.49 -2.77
CA SER A 58 12.03 8.52 -1.83
C SER A 58 11.10 7.34 -2.11
N SER A 59 10.40 6.87 -1.07
CA SER A 59 9.28 5.94 -1.20
C SER A 59 7.95 6.64 -1.49
N LYS A 60 7.86 7.96 -1.26
CA LYS A 60 6.61 8.73 -1.34
C LYS A 60 6.30 9.14 -2.78
N CYS A 61 5.09 8.83 -3.22
CA CYS A 61 4.60 9.09 -4.57
C CYS A 61 4.66 10.57 -4.93
N ARG A 62 4.34 11.46 -3.99
CA ARG A 62 4.42 12.90 -4.18
C ARG A 62 5.84 13.37 -4.44
N ASP A 63 6.84 12.80 -3.78
CA ASP A 63 8.24 13.23 -3.94
C ASP A 63 8.79 12.76 -5.29
N ILE A 64 8.46 11.53 -5.68
CA ILE A 64 8.89 10.94 -6.96
C ILE A 64 8.25 11.65 -8.15
N THR A 65 6.93 11.88 -8.08
CA THR A 65 6.16 12.46 -9.19
C THR A 65 6.17 13.98 -9.17
N GLY A 66 6.28 14.60 -7.99
CA GLY A 66 6.04 16.03 -7.79
C GLY A 66 4.62 16.45 -8.17
N VAL A 67 3.63 15.57 -7.97
CA VAL A 67 2.20 15.81 -8.24
C VAL A 67 1.42 15.69 -6.93
N ARG A 68 0.63 16.71 -6.61
CA ARG A 68 -0.35 16.70 -5.52
C ARG A 68 -1.74 16.46 -6.12
N PHE A 69 -2.08 15.19 -6.29
CA PHE A 69 -3.30 14.75 -6.99
C PHE A 69 -4.59 15.43 -6.50
N LYS A 70 -4.69 15.75 -5.21
CA LYS A 70 -5.88 16.40 -4.61
C LYS A 70 -5.87 17.93 -4.68
N GLN A 71 -4.80 18.56 -5.17
CA GLN A 71 -4.67 20.02 -5.15
C GLN A 71 -4.94 20.67 -6.51
N GLY A 72 -6.13 21.27 -6.63
CA GLY A 72 -6.50 22.11 -7.78
C GLY A 72 -6.17 21.46 -9.12
N TYR A 73 -5.44 22.16 -9.98
CA TYR A 73 -5.07 21.66 -11.31
C TYR A 73 -3.73 20.93 -11.36
N ASP A 74 -3.12 20.59 -10.23
CA ASP A 74 -1.81 19.92 -10.22
C ASP A 74 -1.86 18.53 -10.86
N ILE A 75 -3.05 17.89 -10.88
CA ILE A 75 -3.30 16.67 -11.65
C ILE A 75 -2.96 16.81 -13.13
N ARG A 76 -3.05 18.01 -13.72
CA ARG A 76 -2.67 18.24 -15.12
C ARG A 76 -1.18 17.99 -15.36
N ARG A 77 -0.34 18.11 -14.33
CA ARG A 77 1.08 17.76 -14.44
C ARG A 77 1.30 16.26 -14.62
N PHE A 78 0.33 15.42 -14.28
CA PHE A 78 0.39 13.99 -14.55
C PHE A 78 0.42 13.69 -16.06
N PHE A 79 -0.13 14.55 -16.93
CA PHE A 79 0.00 14.36 -18.38
C PHE A 79 1.44 14.51 -18.87
N LEU A 80 2.20 15.42 -18.27
CA LEU A 80 3.62 15.64 -18.60
C LEU A 80 4.54 14.67 -17.86
N LYS A 81 4.19 14.32 -16.61
CA LYS A 81 5.01 13.52 -15.71
C LYS A 81 4.59 12.04 -15.63
N GLY A 82 3.54 11.63 -16.35
CA GLY A 82 3.04 10.25 -16.36
C GLY A 82 4.08 9.23 -16.79
N ILE A 83 5.00 9.64 -17.67
CA ILE A 83 6.19 8.86 -18.07
C ILE A 83 7.06 8.49 -16.84
N ARG A 84 7.15 9.36 -15.83
CA ARG A 84 7.88 9.05 -14.59
C ARG A 84 7.18 7.94 -13.81
N CYS A 85 5.86 8.00 -13.67
CA CYS A 85 5.09 6.96 -12.99
C CYS A 85 5.25 5.60 -13.70
N LEU A 86 5.18 5.59 -15.04
CA LEU A 86 5.44 4.39 -15.84
C LEU A 86 6.85 3.84 -15.61
N ARG A 87 7.88 4.70 -15.65
CA ARG A 87 9.26 4.30 -15.35
C ARG A 87 9.39 3.65 -13.97
N VAL A 88 8.75 4.23 -12.96
CA VAL A 88 8.76 3.68 -11.59
C VAL A 88 8.13 2.29 -11.58
N VAL A 89 6.99 2.11 -12.25
CA VAL A 89 6.32 0.80 -12.37
C VAL A 89 7.22 -0.22 -13.07
N TYR A 90 7.81 0.10 -14.22
CA TYR A 90 8.68 -0.85 -14.95
C TYR A 90 9.93 -1.23 -14.15
N THR A 91 10.62 -0.27 -13.55
CA THR A 91 11.79 -0.58 -12.71
C THR A 91 11.42 -1.36 -11.44
N SER A 92 10.24 -1.11 -10.88
CA SER A 92 9.70 -1.93 -9.79
C SER A 92 9.47 -3.38 -10.23
N ILE A 93 8.90 -3.59 -11.41
CA ILE A 93 8.66 -4.92 -11.98
C ILE A 93 9.99 -5.65 -12.20
N GLU A 94 10.95 -5.01 -12.87
CA GLU A 94 12.30 -5.57 -13.10
C GLU A 94 12.95 -5.98 -11.77
N SER A 95 12.94 -5.09 -10.77
CA SER A 95 13.54 -5.40 -9.47
C SER A 95 12.83 -6.54 -8.73
N VAL A 96 11.52 -6.71 -8.90
CA VAL A 96 10.80 -7.86 -8.31
C VAL A 96 11.19 -9.15 -9.02
N PHE A 97 11.27 -9.16 -10.35
CA PHE A 97 11.72 -10.33 -11.11
C PHE A 97 13.15 -10.72 -10.73
N ASP A 98 14.07 -9.76 -10.69
CA ASP A 98 15.45 -10.00 -10.24
C ASP A 98 15.47 -10.70 -8.88
N ILE A 99 14.70 -10.22 -7.91
CA ILE A 99 14.67 -10.78 -6.55
C ILE A 99 14.07 -12.18 -6.52
N VAL A 100 13.00 -12.42 -7.27
CA VAL A 100 12.32 -13.73 -7.35
C VAL A 100 13.19 -14.77 -8.07
N GLU A 101 13.97 -14.35 -9.06
CA GLU A 101 14.84 -15.22 -9.87
C GLU A 101 16.20 -15.50 -9.22
N LEU A 102 16.60 -14.74 -8.19
CA LEU A 102 17.83 -15.00 -7.45
C LEU A 102 17.84 -16.43 -6.88
N PRO A 103 18.92 -17.21 -7.07
CA PRO A 103 19.08 -18.52 -6.44
C PRO A 103 18.87 -18.42 -4.92
N ARG A 104 18.26 -19.45 -4.32
CA ARG A 104 18.08 -19.54 -2.86
C ARG A 104 19.43 -19.68 -2.17
N GLY A 105 20.07 -18.54 -1.90
CA GLY A 105 21.17 -18.42 -0.95
C GLY A 105 20.67 -18.17 0.47
N LYS A 106 21.56 -18.28 1.46
CA LYS A 106 21.26 -17.88 2.85
C LYS A 106 20.73 -16.43 2.85
N PRO A 107 19.63 -16.13 3.58
CA PRO A 107 19.11 -14.78 3.68
C PRO A 107 20.20 -13.83 4.19
N ALA A 108 20.21 -12.60 3.65
CA ALA A 108 21.15 -11.58 4.07
C ALA A 108 20.99 -11.30 5.58
N SER A 109 22.13 -11.06 6.24
CA SER A 109 22.31 -10.77 7.66
C SER A 109 21.22 -9.89 8.31
N ARG A 110 21.03 -10.07 9.63
CA ARG A 110 20.17 -9.29 10.56
C ARG A 110 20.29 -7.75 10.43
N ASP A 111 21.31 -7.25 9.74
CA ASP A 111 21.51 -5.83 9.41
C ASP A 111 20.51 -5.28 8.37
N ALA A 112 19.61 -6.11 7.83
CA ALA A 112 18.62 -5.72 6.83
C ALA A 112 17.48 -4.83 7.38
N TYR A 113 17.24 -4.80 8.70
CA TYR A 113 16.10 -4.13 9.30
C TYR A 113 16.45 -2.79 9.94
N ARG A 114 15.66 -1.75 9.67
CA ARG A 114 15.79 -0.43 10.31
C ARG A 114 15.02 -0.35 11.63
N ILE A 115 13.93 -1.11 11.73
CA ILE A 115 13.13 -1.28 12.95
C ILE A 115 13.33 -2.70 13.48
N SER A 116 13.59 -2.86 14.77
CA SER A 116 13.58 -4.19 15.39
C SER A 116 12.14 -4.72 15.45
N PRO A 117 11.85 -5.95 15.00
CA PRO A 117 10.52 -6.53 15.12
C PRO A 117 10.05 -6.48 16.59
N PRO A 118 8.93 -5.81 16.91
CA PRO A 118 8.42 -5.76 18.27
C PRO A 118 7.72 -7.06 18.70
N PHE A 119 7.67 -8.07 17.81
CA PHE A 119 7.07 -9.39 18.01
C PHE A 119 8.03 -10.48 17.49
N GLY A 120 7.83 -11.73 17.92
CA GLY A 120 8.42 -12.88 17.24
C GLY A 120 7.85 -13.01 15.81
N SER A 121 8.69 -13.39 14.84
CA SER A 121 8.38 -13.44 13.40
C SER A 121 7.26 -14.42 13.02
N GLU A 122 6.83 -15.30 13.93
CA GLU A 122 5.97 -16.43 13.58
C GLU A 122 4.46 -16.17 13.70
N LYS A 123 3.99 -15.07 14.32
CA LYS A 123 2.56 -14.99 14.73
C LYS A 123 1.81 -13.69 14.46
N PHE A 124 2.47 -12.57 14.12
CA PHE A 124 1.75 -11.29 13.97
C PHE A 124 2.24 -10.45 12.78
N HIS A 125 1.32 -10.16 11.86
CA HIS A 125 1.50 -9.15 10.81
C HIS A 125 0.32 -8.17 10.85
N CYS A 126 0.59 -6.87 11.01
CA CYS A 126 -0.44 -5.85 11.28
C CYS A 126 -1.54 -5.81 10.21
N ALA A 127 -1.16 -5.99 8.93
CA ALA A 127 -2.11 -6.06 7.83
C ALA A 127 -3.06 -7.26 7.96
N GLY A 128 -2.54 -8.43 8.36
CA GLY A 128 -3.32 -9.63 8.62
C GLY A 128 -4.25 -9.48 9.79
N ALA A 129 -3.80 -8.84 10.87
CA ALA A 129 -4.62 -8.56 12.03
C ALA A 129 -5.87 -7.74 11.66
N VAL A 130 -5.73 -6.73 10.79
CA VAL A 130 -6.85 -5.95 10.27
C VAL A 130 -7.73 -6.79 9.35
N LEU A 131 -7.14 -7.45 8.36
CA LEU A 131 -7.88 -8.26 7.39
C LEU A 131 -8.66 -9.40 8.05
N SER A 132 -8.11 -10.10 9.04
CA SER A 132 -8.78 -11.17 9.77
C SER A 132 -9.99 -10.68 10.58
N ARG A 133 -9.96 -9.44 11.08
CA ARG A 133 -11.11 -8.83 11.78
C ARG A 133 -12.23 -8.45 10.80
N ILE A 134 -11.87 -8.09 9.57
CA ILE A 134 -12.82 -7.69 8.54
C ILE A 134 -13.36 -8.92 7.78
N ALA A 135 -12.58 -9.99 7.64
CA ALA A 135 -12.88 -11.18 6.85
C ALA A 135 -14.30 -11.75 7.06
N PRO A 136 -14.85 -11.85 8.30
CA PRO A 136 -16.20 -12.36 8.50
C PRO A 136 -17.30 -11.53 7.80
N ASN A 137 -17.03 -10.27 7.51
CA ASN A 137 -17.97 -9.37 6.83
C ASN A 137 -17.76 -9.36 5.30
N LEU A 138 -16.81 -10.13 4.76
CA LEU A 138 -16.46 -10.07 3.35
C LEU A 138 -16.74 -11.39 2.61
N THR A 139 -17.25 -11.23 1.39
CA THR A 139 -17.26 -12.29 0.37
C THR A 139 -16.66 -11.70 -0.92
N PRO A 140 -15.66 -12.35 -1.56
CA PRO A 140 -15.08 -13.68 -1.31
C PRO A 140 -13.97 -13.72 -0.24
N ASP A 141 -13.50 -14.94 0.07
CA ASP A 141 -12.42 -15.21 1.01
C ASP A 141 -11.13 -14.40 0.74
N LEU A 142 -10.48 -13.98 1.83
CA LEU A 142 -9.28 -13.14 1.82
C LEU A 142 -7.97 -13.95 1.79
N GLY A 143 -8.00 -15.29 1.70
CA GLY A 143 -6.82 -16.14 1.88
C GLY A 143 -5.59 -15.72 1.06
N SER A 144 -5.78 -15.43 -0.24
CA SER A 144 -4.69 -14.94 -1.09
C SER A 144 -4.16 -13.57 -0.65
N VAL A 145 -5.04 -12.67 -0.18
CA VAL A 145 -4.69 -11.32 0.28
C VAL A 145 -3.93 -11.39 1.59
N LEU A 146 -4.40 -12.19 2.54
CA LEU A 146 -3.73 -12.40 3.83
C LEU A 146 -2.26 -12.82 3.62
N LYS A 147 -2.02 -13.83 2.78
CA LYS A 147 -0.66 -14.30 2.47
C LYS A 147 0.21 -13.22 1.82
N ALA A 148 -0.33 -12.48 0.86
CA ALA A 148 0.43 -11.47 0.12
C ALA A 148 0.85 -10.25 0.96
N THR A 149 0.22 -10.01 2.11
CA THR A 149 0.42 -8.78 2.91
C THR A 149 1.47 -8.88 4.01
N GLN A 150 2.10 -10.05 4.19
CA GLN A 150 3.12 -10.24 5.24
C GLN A 150 4.32 -9.30 5.09
N GLY A 151 4.68 -8.94 3.85
CA GLY A 151 5.78 -7.99 3.56
C GLY A 151 5.58 -6.56 4.08
N PHE A 152 4.37 -6.21 4.55
CA PHE A 152 4.06 -4.90 5.14
C PHE A 152 4.34 -4.82 6.66
N SER A 153 4.84 -5.91 7.26
CA SER A 153 5.22 -5.92 8.68
C SER A 153 6.29 -4.88 8.98
N GLY A 154 6.09 -4.14 10.08
CA GLY A 154 6.99 -3.04 10.46
C GLY A 154 7.07 -1.89 9.43
N GLY A 155 6.06 -1.78 8.56
CA GLY A 155 5.96 -0.76 7.51
C GLY A 155 6.06 -1.38 6.13
N ILE A 156 7.27 -1.72 5.73
CA ILE A 156 7.57 -2.57 4.58
C ILE A 156 8.80 -3.36 5.02
N ALA A 157 8.64 -4.60 5.46
CA ALA A 157 9.71 -5.43 6.02
C ALA A 157 10.67 -4.67 6.96
N PHE A 158 10.09 -4.02 7.96
CA PHE A 158 10.80 -3.30 9.02
C PHE A 158 11.70 -2.15 8.56
N GLN A 159 11.42 -1.56 7.39
CA GLN A 159 12.05 -0.33 6.93
C GLN A 159 11.42 0.94 7.54
N GLY A 160 10.26 0.80 8.20
CA GLY A 160 9.64 1.86 8.97
C GLY A 160 8.76 2.84 8.20
N ASP A 161 8.43 2.51 6.96
CA ASP A 161 7.51 3.22 6.08
C ASP A 161 6.03 2.91 6.44
N ILE A 162 5.10 3.04 5.49
CA ILE A 162 3.65 2.91 5.62
C ILE A 162 3.17 1.80 6.55
N CYS A 163 2.37 2.15 7.55
CA CYS A 163 1.87 1.21 8.55
C CYS A 163 1.12 0.02 7.90
N GLY A 164 1.53 -1.20 8.25
CA GLY A 164 0.88 -2.41 7.74
C GLY A 164 -0.61 -2.52 8.12
N ALA A 165 -1.03 -2.00 9.27
CA ALA A 165 -2.45 -1.99 9.64
C ALA A 165 -3.29 -1.14 8.69
N LEU A 166 -2.83 0.09 8.39
CA LEU A 166 -3.45 0.96 7.40
C LEU A 166 -3.57 0.26 6.04
N MET A 167 -2.49 -0.39 5.60
CA MET A 167 -2.50 -1.15 4.35
C MET A 167 -3.51 -2.30 4.37
N GLY A 168 -3.66 -3.02 5.48
CA GLY A 168 -4.70 -4.04 5.67
C GLY A 168 -6.10 -3.50 5.38
N GLY A 169 -6.44 -2.31 5.90
CA GLY A 169 -7.71 -1.65 5.62
C GLY A 169 -7.87 -1.21 4.16
N VAL A 170 -6.81 -0.67 3.56
CA VAL A 170 -6.77 -0.31 2.12
C VAL A 170 -7.04 -1.52 1.24
N PHE A 171 -6.44 -2.67 1.56
CA PHE A 171 -6.65 -3.91 0.82
C PHE A 171 -8.08 -4.42 0.97
N ALA A 172 -8.68 -4.35 2.16
CA ALA A 172 -10.08 -4.70 2.38
C ALA A 172 -11.02 -3.81 1.54
N ILE A 173 -10.81 -2.49 1.54
CA ILE A 173 -11.55 -1.55 0.66
C ILE A 173 -11.40 -1.94 -0.82
N GLY A 174 -10.20 -2.32 -1.23
CA GLY A 174 -9.94 -2.80 -2.58
C GLY A 174 -10.63 -4.13 -2.89
N VAL A 175 -10.75 -5.07 -1.95
CA VAL A 175 -11.49 -6.33 -2.17
C VAL A 175 -12.95 -6.04 -2.49
N VAL A 176 -13.59 -5.15 -1.71
CA VAL A 176 -15.01 -4.79 -1.88
C VAL A 176 -15.21 -3.96 -3.14
N HIS A 177 -14.55 -2.79 -3.22
CA HIS A 177 -14.84 -1.77 -4.23
C HIS A 177 -13.82 -1.68 -5.36
N GLY A 178 -12.80 -2.54 -5.37
CA GLY A 178 -11.72 -2.49 -6.37
C GLY A 178 -12.20 -2.75 -7.79
N THR A 179 -11.39 -2.32 -8.75
CA THR A 179 -11.67 -2.46 -10.17
C THR A 179 -11.20 -3.82 -10.69
N GLU A 180 -12.04 -4.46 -11.50
CA GLU A 180 -11.62 -5.57 -12.35
C GLU A 180 -10.96 -5.02 -13.62
N LEU A 181 -9.71 -5.38 -13.88
CA LEU A 181 -8.93 -4.91 -15.04
C LEU A 181 -9.70 -5.02 -16.39
N PRO A 182 -10.40 -6.13 -16.71
CA PRO A 182 -11.20 -6.23 -17.93
C PRO A 182 -12.30 -5.17 -18.07
N ARG A 183 -12.78 -4.59 -16.97
CA ARG A 183 -13.80 -3.53 -16.97
C ARG A 183 -13.22 -2.12 -17.19
N THR A 184 -11.90 -2.01 -17.27
CA THR A 184 -11.19 -0.74 -17.46
C THR A 184 -11.00 -0.47 -18.95
N HIS A 185 -12.03 0.08 -19.60
CA HIS A 185 -11.90 0.48 -21.01
C HIS A 185 -11.02 1.74 -21.17
N PRO A 186 -10.12 1.79 -22.18
CA PRO A 186 -9.28 2.97 -22.44
C PRO A 186 -10.07 4.28 -22.59
N THR A 187 -11.31 4.19 -23.09
CA THR A 187 -12.21 5.34 -23.25
C THR A 187 -12.58 6.00 -21.92
N ARG A 188 -12.71 5.24 -20.83
CA ARG A 188 -12.97 5.79 -19.48
C ARG A 188 -11.76 6.56 -18.97
N LEU A 189 -10.54 6.06 -19.20
CA LEU A 189 -9.32 6.76 -18.83
C LEU A 189 -9.17 8.07 -19.62
N PHE A 190 -9.45 8.05 -20.92
CA PHE A 190 -9.43 9.25 -21.76
C PHE A 190 -10.46 10.29 -21.31
N ARG A 191 -11.70 9.86 -21.03
CA ARG A 191 -12.76 10.72 -20.47
C ARG A 191 -12.35 11.31 -19.12
N ALA A 192 -11.82 10.49 -18.22
CA ALA A 192 -11.30 10.96 -16.93
C ALA A 192 -10.19 12.00 -17.13
N GLY A 193 -9.32 11.80 -18.12
CA GLY A 193 -8.28 12.77 -18.47
C GLY A 193 -8.86 14.12 -18.94
N LEU A 194 -9.85 14.12 -19.84
CA LEU A 194 -10.51 15.34 -20.29
C LEU A 194 -11.21 16.09 -19.15
N VAL A 195 -11.92 15.37 -18.27
CA VAL A 195 -12.56 15.99 -17.09
C VAL A 195 -11.50 16.51 -16.12
N ALA A 196 -10.39 15.80 -15.90
CA ALA A 196 -9.27 16.29 -15.08
C ALA A 196 -8.65 17.57 -15.66
N MET A 197 -8.59 17.69 -16.99
CA MET A 197 -8.18 18.94 -17.64
C MET A 197 -9.16 20.08 -17.32
N LYS A 198 -10.48 19.84 -17.35
CA LYS A 198 -11.47 20.89 -17.07
C LYS A 198 -11.60 21.23 -15.59
N GLU A 199 -11.61 20.22 -14.72
CA GLU A 199 -12.02 20.35 -13.31
C GLU A 199 -10.88 20.15 -12.30
N GLY A 200 -9.69 19.77 -12.76
CA GLY A 200 -8.57 19.49 -11.88
C GLY A 200 -8.85 18.30 -10.97
N SER A 201 -8.44 18.38 -9.71
CA SER A 201 -8.52 17.32 -8.70
C SER A 201 -9.94 16.93 -8.33
N ARG A 202 -10.93 17.77 -8.62
CA ARG A 202 -12.36 17.44 -8.45
C ARG A 202 -12.79 16.23 -9.27
N VAL A 203 -12.05 15.88 -10.33
CA VAL A 203 -12.29 14.68 -11.14
C VAL A 203 -12.47 13.42 -10.30
N PHE A 204 -11.71 13.30 -9.20
CA PHE A 204 -11.74 12.13 -8.33
C PHE A 204 -13.04 11.99 -7.54
N GLN A 205 -13.82 13.07 -7.39
CA GLN A 205 -15.11 13.04 -6.68
C GLN A 205 -16.23 12.41 -7.51
N ASN A 206 -16.03 12.27 -8.82
CA ASN A 206 -17.00 11.61 -9.70
C ASN A 206 -16.71 10.10 -9.76
N GLU A 207 -17.28 9.34 -8.82
CA GLU A 207 -17.06 7.89 -8.70
C GLU A 207 -17.43 7.10 -9.97
N ASP A 208 -18.37 7.60 -10.77
CA ASP A 208 -18.88 6.93 -11.98
C ASP A 208 -17.94 7.09 -13.19
N LEU A 209 -17.05 8.09 -13.15
CA LEU A 209 -16.19 8.45 -14.26
C LEU A 209 -15.11 7.39 -14.53
N HIS A 210 -14.54 6.82 -13.47
CA HIS A 210 -13.57 5.74 -13.57
C HIS A 210 -13.75 4.76 -12.41
N PRO A 211 -13.81 3.44 -12.65
CA PRO A 211 -14.13 2.45 -11.62
C PRO A 211 -13.15 2.46 -10.43
N SER A 212 -11.92 2.95 -10.60
CA SER A 212 -10.94 3.04 -9.52
C SER A 212 -11.19 4.21 -8.56
N PHE A 213 -11.97 5.22 -8.94
CA PHE A 213 -12.18 6.42 -8.13
C PHE A 213 -12.98 6.09 -6.87
N LYS A 214 -13.99 5.22 -6.98
CA LYS A 214 -14.73 4.69 -5.83
C LYS A 214 -13.81 4.14 -4.73
N THR A 215 -12.86 3.28 -5.13
CA THR A 215 -11.87 2.70 -4.20
C THR A 215 -10.89 3.75 -3.70
N SER A 216 -10.38 4.60 -4.58
CA SER A 216 -9.34 5.60 -4.26
C SER A 216 -9.85 6.66 -3.29
N LEU A 217 -11.12 7.10 -3.43
CA LEU A 217 -11.76 8.02 -2.49
C LEU A 217 -11.87 7.40 -1.09
N ARG A 218 -12.31 6.14 -1.00
CA ARG A 218 -12.45 5.42 0.28
C ARG A 218 -11.09 5.16 0.92
N ALA A 219 -10.10 4.69 0.15
CA ALA A 219 -8.72 4.51 0.63
C ALA A 219 -8.14 5.84 1.15
N GLY A 220 -8.35 6.94 0.42
CA GLY A 220 -7.93 8.26 0.89
C GLY A 220 -8.68 8.75 2.12
N LYS A 221 -9.98 8.42 2.30
CA LYS A 221 -10.71 8.71 3.53
C LYS A 221 -10.12 7.94 4.71
N LEU A 222 -9.89 6.63 4.55
CA LEU A 222 -9.24 5.78 5.56
C LEU A 222 -7.86 6.34 5.94
N TYR A 223 -7.05 6.70 4.95
CA TYR A 223 -5.73 7.29 5.17
C TYR A 223 -5.82 8.54 6.05
N ARG A 224 -6.70 9.50 5.73
CA ARG A 224 -6.82 10.74 6.51
C ARG A 224 -7.33 10.50 7.91
N GLU A 225 -8.30 9.60 8.08
CA GLU A 225 -8.81 9.20 9.40
C GLU A 225 -7.71 8.55 10.25
N PHE A 226 -6.96 7.63 9.65
CA PHE A 226 -5.82 6.97 10.29
C PHE A 226 -4.75 7.99 10.73
N VAL A 227 -4.34 8.89 9.84
CA VAL A 227 -3.34 9.93 10.15
C VAL A 227 -3.86 10.91 11.19
N SER A 228 -5.14 11.27 11.15
CA SER A 228 -5.78 12.11 12.17
C SER A 228 -5.72 11.45 13.56
N ARG A 229 -5.96 10.13 13.63
CA ARG A 229 -5.95 9.37 14.88
C ARG A 229 -4.56 9.09 15.43
N PHE A 230 -3.59 8.72 14.57
CA PHE A 230 -2.27 8.24 14.99
C PHE A 230 -1.13 9.22 14.72
N GLY A 231 -1.41 10.34 14.04
CA GLY A 231 -0.48 11.43 13.79
C GLY A 231 0.53 11.22 12.65
N SER A 232 0.66 10.01 12.11
CA SER A 232 1.45 9.70 10.92
C SER A 232 0.91 8.45 10.23
N ALA A 233 1.29 8.25 8.96
CA ALA A 233 1.08 7.01 8.24
C ALA A 233 2.30 6.07 8.36
N ASP A 234 3.45 6.59 8.77
CA ASP A 234 4.72 5.85 8.83
C ASP A 234 4.88 5.11 10.15
N CYS A 235 5.21 3.82 10.06
CA CYS A 235 5.35 2.93 11.19
C CYS A 235 6.39 3.46 12.20
N THR A 236 7.51 4.00 11.72
CA THR A 236 8.55 4.60 12.57
C THR A 236 8.01 5.78 13.39
N ASP A 237 7.27 6.67 12.75
CA ASP A 237 6.76 7.89 13.40
C ASP A 237 5.70 7.58 14.44
N ILE A 238 4.88 6.55 14.18
CA ILE A 238 3.84 6.09 15.08
C ILE A 238 4.48 5.42 16.30
N LEU A 239 5.41 4.48 16.09
CA LEU A 239 6.02 3.70 17.17
C LEU A 239 7.14 4.44 17.90
N GLY A 240 7.81 5.39 17.25
CA GLY A 240 8.89 6.19 17.86
C GLY A 240 8.44 7.05 19.04
N LYS A 241 7.12 7.18 19.25
CA LYS A 241 6.49 7.88 20.37
C LYS A 241 6.08 6.96 21.53
N THR A 242 6.26 5.65 21.39
CA THR A 242 5.74 4.64 22.31
C THR A 242 6.89 3.91 23.02
N ASP A 243 6.66 3.52 24.27
CA ASP A 243 7.57 2.63 24.98
C ASP A 243 7.71 1.29 24.23
N LYS A 244 8.94 0.83 24.00
CA LYS A 244 9.23 -0.43 23.30
C LYS A 244 8.52 -1.61 23.96
N SER A 245 8.40 -1.61 25.29
CA SER A 245 7.71 -2.67 26.04
C SER A 245 6.20 -2.75 25.75
N LYS A 246 5.60 -1.67 25.27
CA LYS A 246 4.16 -1.55 24.95
C LYS A 246 3.86 -1.54 23.45
N SER A 247 4.88 -1.67 22.60
CA SER A 247 4.73 -1.55 21.15
C SER A 247 3.76 -2.60 20.57
N ARG A 248 3.68 -3.78 21.19
CA ARG A 248 2.75 -4.82 20.76
C ARG A 248 1.29 -4.40 20.98
N ASP A 249 0.93 -4.08 22.22
CA ASP A 249 -0.45 -3.71 22.58
C ASP A 249 -0.91 -2.50 21.75
N PHE A 250 0.01 -1.56 21.49
CA PHE A 250 -0.29 -0.41 20.65
C PHE A 250 -0.49 -0.79 19.17
N CYS A 251 0.30 -1.71 18.61
CA CYS A 251 0.04 -2.24 17.26
C CYS A 251 -1.30 -2.99 17.17
N GLU A 252 -1.70 -3.67 18.24
CA GLU A 252 -3.02 -4.31 18.33
C GLU A 252 -4.16 -3.26 18.38
N GLU A 253 -4.03 -2.18 19.15
CA GLU A 253 -4.98 -1.04 19.16
C GLU A 253 -5.10 -0.38 17.78
N ILE A 254 -3.96 -0.15 17.11
CA ILE A 254 -3.94 0.42 15.75
C ILE A 254 -4.71 -0.49 14.80
N ALA A 255 -4.46 -1.81 14.85
CA ALA A 255 -5.15 -2.76 13.99
C ALA A 255 -6.66 -2.80 14.27
N GLU A 256 -7.07 -2.80 15.53
CA GLU A 256 -8.49 -2.78 15.92
C GLU A 256 -9.19 -1.51 15.44
N SER A 257 -8.62 -0.34 15.73
CA SER A 257 -9.17 0.95 15.30
C SER A 257 -9.26 1.07 13.78
N THR A 258 -8.22 0.62 13.08
CA THR A 258 -8.18 0.64 11.61
C THR A 258 -9.23 -0.29 11.01
N ALA A 259 -9.45 -1.47 11.60
CA ALA A 259 -10.49 -2.39 11.17
C ALA A 259 -11.88 -1.73 11.28
N ARG A 260 -12.16 -1.05 12.41
CA ARG A 260 -13.41 -0.30 12.59
C ARG A 260 -13.58 0.82 11.56
N PHE A 261 -12.59 1.69 11.38
CA PHE A 261 -12.64 2.75 10.36
C PHE A 261 -12.85 2.19 8.96
N THR A 262 -12.28 1.01 8.69
CA THR A 262 -12.43 0.35 7.40
C THR A 262 -13.85 -0.14 7.20
N LEU A 263 -14.44 -0.82 8.20
CA LEU A 263 -15.83 -1.30 8.16
C LEU A 263 -16.81 -0.17 7.86
N ASP A 264 -16.63 0.99 8.49
CA ASP A 264 -17.45 2.19 8.26
C ASP A 264 -17.36 2.72 6.80
N LEU A 265 -16.32 2.36 6.05
CA LEU A 265 -16.08 2.82 4.68
C LEU A 265 -16.45 1.81 3.60
N ILE A 266 -16.67 0.54 3.97
CA ILE A 266 -16.98 -0.53 3.00
C ILE A 266 -18.47 -0.85 2.89
N ASP A 267 -19.32 -0.23 3.72
CA ASP A 267 -20.79 -0.36 3.68
C ASP A 267 -21.26 -1.83 3.63
N VAL A 268 -20.63 -2.72 4.42
CA VAL A 268 -20.90 -4.17 4.47
C VAL A 268 -21.48 -4.58 5.82
#